data_AF-A0A075V7N4-F1
#
_entry.id   AF-A0A075V7N4-F1
#
_cell.length_a   1.000
_cell.length_b   1.000
_cell.length_c   1.000
_cell.angle_alpha   90.00
_cell.angle_beta   90.00
_cell.angle_gamma   90.00
#
_symmetry.space_group_name_H-M   'P 1'
#
loop_
_entity.id
_entity.type
_entity.pdbx_description
1 polymer ?
#
loop_
_entity_poly.entity_id
_entity_poly.type
_entity_poly.pdbx_seq_one_letter_code
_entity_poly.pdbx_strand_id
1 'polypeptide(L)'
;MTRERERLEEEREQALRDLLALEVQIRTGEIPAEAGQRLRTEYERAAADAMARLDGLDMPSARTPSRLSVARTLAYVVTVLVAGLAAAVVLPGSVQPRPENGFVTGNEVTQSSTPAPPLPVGGDAAGTALWMRANVELFGRDDPAAALRTLEQLQTRPDLLPETRRDVEALIATARRELDRNGR
;
A
#
# COMPACT_ATOMS: atom_id res chain seq x y z
N MET A 1 35.29 -3.13 -9.54
CA MET A 1 34.19 -2.45 -8.82
C MET A 1 32.85 -2.61 -9.53
N THR A 2 32.78 -2.61 -10.87
CA THR A 2 31.50 -2.75 -11.61
C THR A 2 30.77 -4.07 -11.35
N ARG A 3 31.44 -5.23 -11.38
CA ARG A 3 30.77 -6.54 -11.14
C ARG A 3 30.16 -6.71 -9.75
N GLU A 4 30.78 -6.11 -8.74
CA GLU A 4 30.27 -6.18 -7.36
C GLU A 4 29.03 -5.29 -7.21
N ARG A 5 29.08 -4.10 -7.80
CA ARG A 5 27.93 -3.20 -7.91
C ARG A 5 26.77 -3.86 -8.68
N GLU A 6 27.03 -4.41 -9.85
CA GLU A 6 26.03 -5.11 -10.67
C GLU A 6 25.34 -6.23 -9.89
N ARG A 7 26.11 -7.03 -9.15
CA ARG A 7 25.56 -8.11 -8.30
C ARG A 7 24.67 -7.58 -7.19
N LEU A 8 25.06 -6.50 -6.52
CA LEU A 8 24.26 -5.89 -5.45
C LEU A 8 23.00 -5.20 -5.99
N GLU A 9 23.07 -4.60 -7.19
CA GLU A 9 21.91 -4.04 -7.88
C GLU A 9 20.90 -5.15 -8.25
N GLU A 10 21.39 -6.28 -8.77
CA GLU A 10 20.57 -7.46 -9.07
C GLU A 10 19.94 -8.04 -7.80
N GLU A 11 20.69 -8.14 -6.70
CA GLU A 11 20.19 -8.63 -5.40
C GLU A 11 19.10 -7.71 -4.83
N ARG A 12 19.31 -6.38 -4.91
CA ARG A 12 18.31 -5.38 -4.54
C ARG A 12 17.03 -5.54 -5.36
N GLU A 13 17.15 -5.63 -6.69
CA GLU A 13 16.00 -5.75 -7.58
C GLU A 13 15.24 -7.06 -7.38
N GLN A 14 15.97 -8.15 -7.15
CA GLN A 14 15.37 -9.43 -6.84
C GLN A 14 14.56 -9.39 -5.54
N ALA A 15 15.13 -8.86 -4.45
CA ALA A 15 14.44 -8.75 -3.17
C ALA A 15 13.18 -7.86 -3.26
N LEU A 16 13.22 -6.78 -4.04
CA LEU A 16 12.05 -5.93 -4.27
C LEU A 16 10.94 -6.64 -5.07
N ARG A 17 11.31 -7.42 -6.09
CA ARG A 17 10.34 -8.25 -6.83
C ARG A 17 9.71 -9.32 -5.94
N ASP A 18 10.51 -9.96 -5.09
CA ASP A 18 10.03 -11.00 -4.18
C ASP A 18 9.07 -10.43 -3.13
N LEU A 19 9.31 -9.21 -2.63
CA LEU A 19 8.36 -8.50 -1.76
C LEU A 19 7.01 -8.25 -2.45
N LEU A 20 7.02 -7.77 -3.70
CA LEU A 20 5.78 -7.53 -4.45
C LEU A 20 5.03 -8.84 -4.75
N ALA A 21 5.75 -9.91 -5.08
CA ALA A 21 5.17 -11.23 -5.30
C ALA A 21 4.54 -11.79 -4.00
N LEU A 22 5.24 -11.67 -2.88
CA LEU A 22 4.75 -12.08 -1.57
C LEU A 22 3.46 -11.35 -1.18
N GLU A 23 3.33 -10.06 -1.51
CA GLU A 23 2.11 -9.29 -1.25
C GLU A 23 0.92 -9.77 -2.09
N VAL A 24 1.15 -10.19 -3.32
CA VAL A 24 0.12 -10.84 -4.13
C VAL A 24 -0.29 -12.15 -3.48
N GLN A 25 0.66 -13.00 -3.07
CA GLN A 25 0.39 -14.30 -2.46
C GLN A 25 -0.36 -14.22 -1.13
N ILE A 26 -0.03 -13.22 -0.28
CA ILE A 26 -0.76 -12.98 0.96
C ILE A 26 -2.19 -12.54 0.66
N ARG A 27 -2.38 -11.66 -0.32
CA ARG A 27 -3.68 -11.13 -0.72
C ARG A 27 -4.57 -12.17 -1.39
N THR A 28 -4.00 -13.07 -2.18
CA THR A 28 -4.73 -14.20 -2.78
C THR A 28 -4.99 -15.33 -1.77
N GLY A 29 -4.43 -15.24 -0.55
CA GLY A 29 -4.56 -16.26 0.48
C GLY A 29 -3.72 -17.51 0.23
N GLU A 30 -2.80 -17.48 -0.74
CA GLU A 30 -1.85 -18.56 -1.01
C GLU A 30 -0.87 -18.73 0.16
N ILE A 31 -0.52 -17.63 0.83
CA ILE A 31 0.29 -17.62 2.05
C ILE A 31 -0.52 -17.01 3.20
N PRO A 32 -0.61 -17.68 4.36
CA PRO A 32 -1.23 -17.09 5.55
C PRO A 32 -0.54 -15.79 5.97
N ALA A 33 -1.29 -14.78 6.38
CA ALA A 33 -0.75 -13.45 6.72
C ALA A 33 0.39 -13.51 7.74
N GLU A 34 0.30 -14.37 8.76
CA GLU A 34 1.36 -14.55 9.77
C GLU A 34 2.64 -15.14 9.19
N ALA A 35 2.54 -16.10 8.27
CA ALA A 35 3.69 -16.64 7.56
C ALA A 35 4.30 -15.60 6.61
N GLY A 36 3.45 -14.83 5.94
CA GLY A 36 3.84 -13.73 5.07
C GLY A 36 4.58 -12.61 5.78
N GLN A 37 4.21 -12.28 7.02
CA GLN A 37 4.94 -11.26 7.80
C GLN A 37 6.39 -11.64 8.07
N ARG A 38 6.65 -12.92 8.40
CA ARG A 38 8.02 -13.40 8.63
C ARG A 38 8.87 -13.29 7.36
N LEU A 39 8.33 -13.75 6.24
CA LEU A 39 8.99 -13.67 4.93
C LEU A 39 9.23 -12.21 4.52
N ARG A 40 8.26 -11.32 4.76
CA ARG A 40 8.40 -9.88 4.48
C ARG A 40 9.58 -9.29 5.24
N THR A 41 9.70 -9.55 6.55
CA THR A 41 10.83 -9.06 7.35
C THR A 41 12.18 -9.54 6.83
N GLU A 42 12.25 -10.79 6.32
CA GLU A 42 13.48 -11.33 5.75
C GLU A 42 13.86 -10.62 4.44
N TYR A 43 12.91 -10.47 3.51
CA TYR A 43 13.16 -9.79 2.24
C TYR A 43 13.44 -8.28 2.41
N GLU A 44 12.75 -7.61 3.34
CA GLU A 44 13.04 -6.20 3.69
C GLU A 44 14.47 -6.04 4.21
N ARG A 45 14.92 -6.95 5.08
CA ARG A 45 16.30 -6.94 5.59
C ARG A 45 17.31 -7.18 4.47
N ALA A 46 17.04 -8.10 3.56
CA ALA A 46 17.90 -8.38 2.42
C ALA A 46 18.02 -7.16 1.48
N ALA A 47 16.90 -6.52 1.15
CA ALA A 47 16.88 -5.31 0.34
C ALA A 47 17.65 -4.15 1.01
N ALA A 48 17.44 -3.95 2.32
CA ALA A 48 18.14 -2.92 3.09
C ALA A 48 19.67 -3.15 3.14
N ASP A 49 20.11 -4.40 3.32
CA ASP A 49 21.54 -4.74 3.33
C ASP A 49 22.20 -4.51 1.96
N ALA A 50 21.53 -4.91 0.87
CA ALA A 50 22.01 -4.68 -0.48
C ALA A 50 22.16 -3.18 -0.80
N MET A 51 21.17 -2.36 -0.42
CA MET A 51 21.22 -0.90 -0.58
C MET A 51 22.35 -0.26 0.23
N ALA A 52 22.51 -0.64 1.50
CA ALA A 52 23.58 -0.11 2.35
C ALA A 52 24.99 -0.43 1.80
N ARG A 53 25.16 -1.60 1.18
CA ARG A 53 26.43 -1.97 0.52
C ARG A 53 26.67 -1.18 -0.76
N LEU A 54 25.63 -0.96 -1.57
CA LEU A 54 25.73 -0.11 -2.78
C LEU A 54 26.14 1.32 -2.42
N ASP A 55 25.52 1.90 -1.40
CA ASP A 55 25.87 3.24 -0.91
C ASP A 55 27.33 3.30 -0.42
N GLY A 56 27.81 2.22 0.21
CA GLY A 56 29.20 2.08 0.63
C GLY A 56 30.20 2.01 -0.52
N LEU A 57 29.79 1.51 -1.69
CA LEU A 57 30.63 1.45 -2.90
C LEU A 57 30.69 2.79 -3.65
N ASP A 58 29.64 3.61 -3.56
CA ASP A 58 29.56 4.91 -4.24
C ASP A 58 30.26 6.05 -3.48
N MET A 59 30.59 5.84 -2.21
CA MET A 59 31.40 6.78 -1.43
C MET A 59 32.92 6.61 -1.72
N PRO A 60 33.63 7.64 -2.21
CA PRO A 60 35.09 7.57 -2.34
C PRO A 60 35.73 7.42 -0.96
N SER A 61 36.51 6.36 -0.80
CA SER A 61 37.10 5.90 0.47
C SER A 61 37.80 7.02 1.26
N ALA A 62 37.12 7.53 2.29
CA ALA A 62 37.73 8.25 3.40
C ALA A 62 37.71 7.32 4.62
N ARG A 63 38.85 6.65 4.84
CA ARG A 63 39.33 6.02 6.09
C ARG A 63 38.31 5.86 7.22
N THR A 64 37.98 4.61 7.56
CA THR A 64 37.66 4.22 8.95
C THR A 64 38.95 4.25 9.79
N PRO A 65 38.92 4.44 11.14
CA PRO A 65 37.82 4.07 12.04
C PRO A 65 37.46 5.11 13.13
N SER A 66 36.21 5.10 13.61
CA SER A 66 35.94 5.29 15.04
C SER A 66 34.58 4.71 15.44
N ARG A 67 34.62 3.52 16.04
CA ARG A 67 33.60 3.07 16.99
C ARG A 67 33.69 4.03 18.18
N LEU A 68 32.96 5.14 18.17
CA LEU A 68 32.62 6.02 19.32
C LEU A 68 32.07 7.37 18.80
N SER A 69 30.96 7.35 18.07
CA SER A 69 30.07 8.52 17.98
C SER A 69 28.67 8.10 17.53
N VAL A 70 28.11 7.13 18.24
CA VAL A 70 26.70 6.70 18.08
C VAL A 70 25.71 7.74 18.66
N ALA A 71 26.16 8.89 19.17
CA ALA A 71 25.32 9.66 20.09
C ALA A 71 24.62 10.93 19.57
N ARG A 72 24.99 11.57 18.43
CA ARG A 72 24.45 12.94 18.16
C ARG A 72 24.09 13.37 16.74
N THR A 73 24.18 12.51 15.72
CA THR A 73 23.85 12.92 14.34
C THR A 73 22.98 11.89 13.61
N LEU A 74 21.92 11.43 14.27
CA LEU A 74 20.85 10.62 13.69
C LEU A 74 19.48 11.07 14.24
N ALA A 75 19.35 12.38 14.52
CA ALA A 75 18.16 12.95 15.13
C ALA A 75 17.11 13.48 14.12
N TYR A 76 17.25 13.23 12.81
CA TYR A 76 16.29 13.75 11.83
C TYR A 76 15.85 12.84 10.68
N VAL A 77 16.18 11.54 10.69
CA VAL A 77 15.68 10.60 9.64
C VAL A 77 14.94 9.38 10.22
N VAL A 78 14.88 9.22 11.55
CA VAL A 78 14.17 8.10 12.22
C VAL A 78 12.81 8.53 12.82
N THR A 79 12.32 9.73 12.50
CA THR A 79 10.96 10.21 12.81
C THR A 79 9.96 9.96 11.67
N VAL A 80 10.10 8.84 10.94
CA VAL A 80 8.96 8.14 10.31
C VAL A 80 8.92 6.71 10.88
N LEU A 81 9.08 6.68 12.20
CA LEU A 81 8.76 5.63 13.14
C LEU A 81 7.23 5.41 13.11
N VAL A 82 6.77 4.16 13.00
CA VAL A 82 5.97 3.53 14.06
C VAL A 82 4.75 4.33 14.57
N ALA A 83 3.98 4.95 13.65
CA ALA A 83 2.66 5.53 13.94
C ALA A 83 1.49 4.68 13.39
N GLY A 84 1.76 3.47 12.87
CA GLY A 84 0.76 2.64 12.21
C GLY A 84 0.38 1.34 12.93
N LEU A 85 0.72 1.18 14.21
CA LEU A 85 0.38 -0.02 14.99
C LEU A 85 -0.22 0.41 16.33
N ALA A 86 -1.51 0.76 16.33
CA ALA A 86 -2.44 0.68 17.49
C ALA A 86 -3.82 1.35 17.20
N ALA A 87 -4.50 0.99 16.11
CA ALA A 87 -5.95 1.11 16.07
C ALA A 87 -6.51 -0.27 16.43
N ALA A 88 -6.80 -0.46 17.71
CA ALA A 88 -7.48 -1.61 18.25
C ALA A 88 -8.85 -1.77 17.58
N VAL A 89 -8.99 -2.74 16.67
CA VAL A 89 -10.31 -3.33 16.42
C VAL A 89 -10.50 -4.41 17.46
N VAL A 90 -11.17 -4.00 18.54
CA VAL A 90 -11.90 -4.87 19.44
C VAL A 90 -12.87 -5.70 18.60
N LEU A 91 -12.59 -7.00 18.44
CA LEU A 91 -13.61 -7.97 18.04
C LEU A 91 -14.17 -8.62 19.32
N PRO A 92 -15.48 -8.47 19.63
CA PRO A 92 -16.09 -9.24 20.69
C PRO A 92 -16.13 -10.71 20.24
N GLY A 93 -15.66 -11.60 21.13
CA GLY A 93 -15.57 -13.02 20.88
C GLY A 93 -16.94 -13.64 20.56
N SER A 94 -17.00 -14.31 19.42
CA SER A 94 -17.99 -15.34 19.13
C SER A 94 -17.28 -16.51 18.47
N VAL A 95 -16.63 -17.30 19.33
CA VAL A 95 -16.24 -18.67 19.02
C VAL A 95 -17.53 -19.45 18.76
N GLN A 96 -17.86 -19.72 17.50
CA GLN A 96 -18.81 -20.79 17.19
C GLN A 96 -18.04 -22.13 17.20
N PRO A 97 -18.45 -23.11 18.01
CA PRO A 97 -17.86 -24.44 17.98
C PRO A 97 -18.13 -25.09 16.62
N ARG A 98 -17.04 -25.45 15.93
CA ARG A 98 -17.05 -26.24 14.69
C ARG A 98 -17.77 -27.58 14.94
N PRO A 99 -18.84 -27.93 14.22
CA PRO A 99 -19.30 -29.31 14.16
C PRO A 99 -18.25 -30.14 13.41
N GLU A 100 -17.87 -31.25 14.03
CA GLU A 100 -17.02 -32.26 13.42
C GLU A 100 -17.75 -32.89 12.23
N ASN A 101 -17.05 -33.04 11.11
CA ASN A 101 -17.46 -33.74 9.89
C ASN A 101 -18.39 -32.95 8.95
N GLY A 102 -17.77 -32.27 7.98
CA GLY A 102 -18.45 -31.78 6.79
C GLY A 102 -17.44 -31.28 5.77
N PHE A 103 -17.17 -32.09 4.76
CA PHE A 103 -16.58 -31.59 3.52
C PHE A 103 -17.49 -30.48 2.98
N VAL A 104 -16.99 -29.26 2.88
CA VAL A 104 -17.63 -28.19 2.11
C VAL A 104 -16.63 -27.73 1.05
N THR A 105 -16.74 -28.40 -0.08
CA THR A 105 -16.53 -27.80 -1.40
C THR A 105 -17.52 -26.64 -1.53
N GLY A 106 -17.06 -25.39 -1.47
CA GLY A 106 -17.97 -24.24 -1.47
C GLY A 106 -17.24 -22.94 -1.73
N ASN A 107 -17.28 -22.51 -2.99
CA ASN A 107 -17.19 -21.10 -3.38
C ASN A 107 -18.24 -20.31 -2.61
N GLU A 108 -17.87 -19.62 -1.54
CA GLU A 108 -18.64 -18.46 -1.09
C GLU A 108 -17.73 -17.45 -0.40
N VAL A 109 -17.05 -16.70 -1.27
CA VAL A 109 -16.58 -15.36 -0.93
C VAL A 109 -17.79 -14.58 -0.43
N THR A 110 -17.89 -14.37 0.87
CA THR A 110 -18.72 -13.30 1.40
C THR A 110 -18.02 -12.00 1.01
N GLN A 111 -18.34 -11.53 -0.19
CA GLN A 111 -17.91 -10.26 -0.75
C GLN A 111 -18.50 -9.15 0.11
N SER A 112 -17.76 -8.71 1.12
CA SER A 112 -17.71 -7.28 1.45
C SER A 112 -16.77 -6.61 0.44
N SER A 113 -17.05 -6.80 -0.85
CA SER A 113 -16.34 -6.12 -1.92
C SER A 113 -16.97 -4.75 -2.06
N THR A 114 -16.39 -3.74 -1.41
CA THR A 114 -16.37 -2.43 -2.05
C THR A 114 -15.27 -2.55 -3.11
N PRO A 115 -15.61 -2.64 -4.40
CA PRO A 115 -14.59 -2.78 -5.43
C PRO A 115 -13.68 -1.55 -5.36
N ALA A 116 -12.36 -1.76 -5.34
CA ALA A 116 -11.45 -0.67 -5.62
C ALA A 116 -11.83 -0.12 -6.99
N PRO A 117 -12.19 1.16 -7.11
CA PRO A 117 -12.70 1.67 -8.36
C PRO A 117 -11.58 1.66 -9.42
N PRO A 118 -11.91 1.32 -10.67
CA PRO A 118 -10.94 1.17 -11.73
C PRO A 118 -10.16 2.47 -11.94
N LEU A 119 -8.87 2.37 -12.30
CA LEU A 119 -8.12 3.54 -12.72
C LEU A 119 -8.74 4.11 -14.00
N PRO A 120 -8.83 5.45 -14.14
CA PRO A 120 -9.35 6.08 -15.33
C PRO A 120 -8.41 5.74 -16.48
N VAL A 121 -8.92 5.03 -17.46
CA VAL A 121 -8.15 4.74 -18.68
C VAL A 121 -8.18 6.01 -19.52
N GLY A 122 -7.03 6.48 -20.00
CA GLY A 122 -6.92 7.53 -21.02
C GLY A 122 -7.10 8.99 -20.56
N GLY A 123 -6.79 9.31 -19.31
CA GLY A 123 -6.63 10.70 -18.84
C GLY A 123 -5.17 11.17 -18.90
N ASP A 124 -4.95 12.49 -18.87
CA ASP A 124 -3.61 13.03 -18.61
C ASP A 124 -3.16 12.75 -17.16
N ALA A 125 -1.89 13.02 -16.86
CA ALA A 125 -1.34 12.76 -15.52
C ALA A 125 -2.09 13.54 -14.42
N ALA A 126 -2.60 14.73 -14.72
CA ALA A 126 -3.31 15.57 -13.78
C ALA A 126 -4.72 15.02 -13.46
N GLY A 127 -5.46 14.54 -14.45
CA GLY A 127 -6.75 13.86 -14.25
C GLY A 127 -6.58 12.56 -13.46
N THR A 128 -5.53 11.80 -13.75
CA THR A 128 -5.18 10.58 -13.01
C THR A 128 -4.88 10.89 -11.54
N ALA A 129 -4.11 11.96 -11.27
CA ALA A 129 -3.81 12.39 -9.90
C ALA A 129 -5.06 12.81 -9.11
N LEU A 130 -5.99 13.53 -9.76
CA LEU A 130 -7.27 13.91 -9.14
C LEU A 130 -8.13 12.68 -8.83
N TRP A 131 -8.20 11.71 -9.75
CA TRP A 131 -8.90 10.45 -9.51
C TRP A 131 -8.32 9.68 -8.32
N MET A 132 -7.00 9.49 -8.29
CA MET A 132 -6.33 8.79 -7.18
C MET A 132 -6.56 9.52 -5.86
N ARG A 133 -6.49 10.85 -5.85
CA ARG A 133 -6.76 11.67 -4.67
C ARG A 133 -8.19 11.48 -4.16
N ALA A 134 -9.20 11.55 -5.03
CA ALA A 134 -10.59 11.35 -4.65
C ALA A 134 -10.81 9.96 -4.03
N ASN A 135 -10.13 8.93 -4.54
CA ASN A 135 -10.20 7.58 -4.00
C ASN A 135 -9.56 7.44 -2.63
N VAL A 136 -8.39 8.05 -2.42
CA VAL A 136 -7.75 8.08 -1.11
C VAL A 136 -8.60 8.86 -0.11
N GLU A 137 -9.21 9.97 -0.53
CA GLU A 137 -10.11 10.75 0.33
C GLU A 137 -11.35 9.94 0.71
N LEU A 138 -11.99 9.26 -0.26
CA LEU A 138 -13.22 8.52 -0.02
C LEU A 138 -13.03 7.22 0.77
N PHE A 139 -12.03 6.40 0.40
CA PHE A 139 -11.86 5.05 0.94
C PHE A 139 -10.66 4.91 1.88
N GLY A 140 -9.67 5.79 1.77
CA GLY A 140 -8.46 5.75 2.60
C GLY A 140 -8.55 6.64 3.85
N ARG A 141 -9.35 7.70 3.79
CA ARG A 141 -9.51 8.69 4.88
C ARG A 141 -10.94 8.81 5.40
N ASP A 142 -11.87 8.09 4.79
CA ASP A 142 -13.31 8.17 5.08
C ASP A 142 -13.83 9.62 5.08
N ASP A 143 -13.31 10.46 4.17
CA ASP A 143 -13.69 11.86 4.00
C ASP A 143 -14.48 12.05 2.69
N PRO A 144 -15.79 11.72 2.68
CA PRO A 144 -16.61 11.85 1.49
C PRO A 144 -16.79 13.30 1.04
N ALA A 145 -16.68 14.28 1.94
CA ALA A 145 -16.79 15.70 1.60
C ALA A 145 -15.55 16.22 0.84
N ALA A 146 -14.35 15.80 1.25
CA ALA A 146 -13.14 16.07 0.47
C ALA A 146 -13.18 15.36 -0.89
N ALA A 147 -13.56 14.08 -0.91
CA ALA A 147 -13.67 13.32 -2.15
C ALA A 147 -14.62 13.96 -3.16
N LEU A 148 -15.78 14.45 -2.72
CA LEU A 148 -16.74 15.15 -3.59
C LEU A 148 -16.14 16.39 -4.26
N ARG A 149 -15.42 17.23 -3.51
CA ARG A 149 -14.77 18.42 -4.08
C ARG A 149 -13.75 18.04 -5.16
N THR A 150 -12.96 17.00 -4.91
CA THR A 150 -11.96 16.50 -5.87
C THR A 150 -12.63 15.91 -7.13
N LEU A 151 -13.73 15.18 -6.97
CA LEU A 151 -14.49 14.59 -8.10
C LEU A 151 -15.21 15.64 -8.94
N GLU A 152 -15.77 16.68 -8.31
CA GLU A 152 -16.38 17.82 -9.02
C GLU A 152 -15.32 18.56 -9.84
N GLN A 153 -14.12 18.77 -9.28
CA GLN A 153 -13.00 19.32 -10.03
C GLN A 153 -12.64 18.44 -11.23
N LEU A 154 -12.58 17.12 -11.04
CA LEU A 154 -12.32 16.18 -12.13
C LEU A 154 -13.41 16.28 -13.22
N GLN A 155 -14.68 16.35 -12.86
CA GLN A 155 -15.81 16.40 -13.81
C GLN A 155 -15.80 17.66 -14.70
N THR A 156 -15.25 18.78 -14.21
CA THR A 156 -15.12 20.03 -15.00
C THR A 156 -14.11 19.93 -16.15
N ARG A 157 -13.29 18.88 -16.19
CA ARG A 157 -12.27 18.70 -17.21
C ARG A 157 -12.89 18.36 -18.57
N PRO A 158 -12.49 19.06 -19.65
CA PRO A 158 -13.02 18.81 -20.99
C PRO A 158 -12.40 17.59 -21.68
N ASP A 159 -11.22 17.14 -21.23
CA ASP A 159 -10.42 16.06 -21.79
C ASP A 159 -10.75 14.68 -21.20
N LEU A 160 -11.77 14.58 -20.35
CA LEU A 160 -12.21 13.30 -19.81
C LEU A 160 -12.89 12.46 -20.88
N LEU A 161 -12.40 11.22 -21.03
CA LEU A 161 -13.07 10.21 -21.83
C LEU A 161 -14.49 9.92 -21.30
N PRO A 162 -15.45 9.56 -22.18
CA PRO A 162 -16.83 9.28 -21.79
C PRO A 162 -16.96 8.21 -20.71
N GLU A 163 -16.13 7.18 -20.77
CA GLU A 163 -16.07 6.08 -19.79
C GLU A 163 -15.66 6.62 -18.42
N THR A 164 -14.54 7.35 -18.36
CA THR A 164 -14.07 7.99 -17.14
C THR A 164 -15.11 8.96 -16.56
N ARG A 165 -15.86 9.67 -17.40
CA ARG A 165 -16.95 10.55 -16.93
C ARG A 165 -18.05 9.76 -16.22
N ARG A 166 -18.45 8.59 -16.75
CA ARG A 166 -19.41 7.69 -16.10
C ARG A 166 -18.87 7.18 -14.76
N ASP A 167 -17.59 6.83 -14.71
CA ASP A 167 -16.95 6.34 -13.49
C ASP A 167 -16.88 7.44 -12.41
N VAL A 168 -16.57 8.69 -12.80
CA VAL A 168 -16.61 9.86 -11.90
C VAL A 168 -18.02 10.10 -11.37
N GLU A 169 -19.04 10.03 -12.21
CA GLU A 169 -20.45 10.18 -11.80
C GLU A 169 -20.87 9.09 -10.80
N ALA A 170 -20.46 7.84 -11.03
CA ALA A 170 -20.70 6.74 -10.10
C ALA A 170 -20.00 6.94 -8.75
N LEU A 171 -18.76 7.48 -8.77
CA LEU A 171 -18.02 7.79 -7.55
C LEU A 171 -18.64 8.96 -6.78
N ILE A 172 -19.12 10.00 -7.47
CA ILE A 172 -19.85 11.12 -6.85
C ILE A 172 -21.11 10.61 -6.15
N ALA A 173 -21.89 9.74 -6.82
CA ALA A 173 -23.08 9.15 -6.21
C ALA A 173 -22.73 8.33 -4.95
N THR A 174 -21.59 7.65 -4.96
CA THR A 174 -21.08 6.89 -3.81
C THR A 174 -20.67 7.81 -2.66
N ALA A 175 -19.87 8.84 -2.93
CA ALA A 175 -19.43 9.79 -1.91
C ALA A 175 -20.61 10.54 -1.27
N ARG A 176 -21.66 10.89 -2.03
CA ARG A 176 -22.90 11.46 -1.46
C ARG A 176 -23.59 10.49 -0.48
N ARG A 177 -23.71 9.21 -0.85
CA ARG A 177 -24.30 8.19 0.04
C ARG A 177 -23.50 7.97 1.32
N GLU A 178 -22.17 8.10 1.25
CA GLU A 178 -21.30 8.01 2.44
C GLU A 178 -21.43 9.28 3.31
N LEU A 179 -21.49 10.47 2.70
CA LEU A 179 -21.70 11.72 3.42
C LEU A 179 -23.02 11.72 4.20
N ASP A 180 -24.11 11.26 3.57
CA ASP A 180 -25.44 11.14 4.19
C ASP A 180 -25.49 10.09 5.31
N ARG A 181 -24.57 9.11 5.30
CA ARG A 181 -24.42 8.11 6.38
C ARG A 181 -23.64 8.66 7.55
N ASN A 182 -22.56 9.41 7.29
CA ASN A 182 -21.68 9.96 8.31
C ASN A 182 -22.28 11.19 9.03
N GLY A 183 -23.26 11.86 8.42
CA GLY A 183 -23.98 13.00 9.01
C GLY A 183 -25.18 12.63 9.89
N ARG A 184 -25.44 11.35 10.16
CA ARG A 184 -26.54 10.88 11.03
C ARG A 184 -26.08 10.49 12.42
#